data_AF-A0A526XMT1-F1
#
_entry.id   AF-A0A526XMT1-F1
#
_cell.length_a   1.000
_cell.length_b   1.000
_cell.length_c   1.000
_cell.angle_alpha   90.00
_cell.angle_beta   90.00
_cell.angle_gamma   90.00
#
_symmetry.space_group_name_H-M   'P 1'
#
loop_
_entity.id
_entity.type
_entity.pdbx_description
1 polymer ?
#
loop_
_entity_poly.entity_id
_entity_poly.type
_entity_poly.pdbx_seq_one_letter_code
_entity_poly.pdbx_strand_id
1 'polypeptide(L)' 'GLADGFSVTMDVRNTQPVTGMAESFQQTLGQAGVKLEIIPGDGKQTLTKYRARNHDIYIGQWGQDYFDPNSNAQT' A
#
# COMPACT_ATOMS: atom_id res chain seq x y z
N GLY A 1 15.62 5.56 -16.64
CA GLY A 1 15.16 6.68 -17.49
C GLY A 1 14.14 7.56 -16.80
N LEU A 2 14.29 7.85 -15.50
CA LEU A 2 13.39 8.73 -14.73
C LEU A 2 14.27 9.59 -13.79
N ALA A 3 15.16 10.39 -14.37
CA ALA A 3 16.15 11.15 -13.62
C ALA A 3 15.53 12.23 -12.72
N ASP A 4 14.40 12.80 -13.14
CA ASP A 4 13.68 13.85 -12.43
C ASP A 4 12.58 13.31 -11.47
N GLY A 5 12.55 11.99 -11.27
CA GLY A 5 11.53 11.34 -10.45
C GLY A 5 10.14 11.29 -11.12
N PHE A 6 9.12 11.01 -10.30
CA PHE A 6 7.72 10.88 -10.71
C PHE A 6 6.80 10.94 -9.48
N SER A 7 5.49 11.00 -9.71
CA SER A 7 4.47 10.97 -8.65
C SER A 7 3.72 9.65 -8.65
N VAL A 8 3.38 9.16 -7.46
CA VAL A 8 2.55 7.97 -7.25
C VAL A 8 1.61 8.18 -6.07
N THR A 9 0.50 7.45 -6.08
CA THR A 9 -0.46 7.41 -4.98
C THR A 9 -0.29 6.14 -4.15
N MET A 10 -0.66 6.21 -2.87
CA MET A 10 -0.69 5.06 -1.98
C MET A 10 -2.01 5.00 -1.23
N ASP A 11 -2.80 3.95 -1.46
CA ASP A 11 -4.02 3.69 -0.71
C ASP A 11 -3.66 3.09 0.65
N VAL A 12 -3.96 3.83 1.72
CA VAL A 12 -3.52 3.53 3.09
C VAL A 12 -4.72 3.43 4.02
N ARG A 13 -4.77 2.37 4.82
CA ARG A 13 -5.76 2.29 5.90
C ARG A 13 -5.48 3.39 6.91
N ASN A 14 -6.50 4.18 7.26
CA ASN A 14 -6.38 5.32 8.18
C ASN A 14 -6.29 4.87 9.66
N THR A 15 -5.32 4.03 9.97
CA THR A 15 -5.10 3.42 11.29
C THR A 15 -3.61 3.24 11.53
N GLN A 16 -3.14 3.50 12.75
CA GLN A 16 -1.77 3.14 13.16
C GLN A 16 -1.62 1.61 13.29
N PRO A 17 -0.45 1.03 12.98
CA PRO A 17 0.79 1.71 12.56
C PRO A 17 0.86 2.02 11.05
N VAL A 18 -0.17 1.70 10.27
CA VAL A 18 -0.13 1.72 8.79
C VAL A 18 0.11 3.13 8.25
N THR A 19 -0.52 4.15 8.83
CA THR A 19 -0.30 5.56 8.47
C THR A 19 1.14 6.01 8.75
N GLY A 20 1.71 5.65 9.91
CA GLY A 20 3.12 5.96 10.22
C GLY A 20 4.12 5.28 9.27
N MET A 21 3.82 4.05 8.84
CA MET A 21 4.62 3.38 7.80
C MET A 21 4.53 4.12 6.46
N ALA A 22 3.34 4.56 6.06
CA ALA A 22 3.17 5.32 4.82
C ALA A 22 3.92 6.66 4.83
N GLU A 23 3.94 7.37 5.95
CA GLU A 23 4.73 8.59 6.13
C GLU A 23 6.25 8.31 6.05
N SER A 24 6.70 7.20 6.64
CA SER A 24 8.09 6.76 6.50
C SER A 24 8.46 6.47 5.04
N PHE A 25 7.58 5.79 4.29
CA PHE A 25 7.77 5.58 2.86
C PHE A 25 7.81 6.90 2.08
N GLN A 26 6.93 7.85 2.39
CA GLN A 26 6.90 9.17 1.75
C GLN A 26 8.23 9.90 1.92
N GLN A 27 8.81 9.89 3.13
CA GLN A 27 10.11 10.52 3.42
C GLN A 27 11.24 9.85 2.65
N THR A 28 11.29 8.51 2.62
CA THR A 28 12.34 7.77 1.91
C THR A 28 12.23 7.95 0.40
N LEU A 29 11.03 7.89 -0.18
CA LEU A 29 10.82 8.12 -1.61
C LEU A 29 11.16 9.55 -2.03
N GLY A 30 10.89 10.53 -1.16
CA GLY A 30 11.26 11.93 -1.39
C GLY A 30 12.76 12.15 -1.57
N GLN A 31 13.61 11.36 -0.89
CA GLN A 31 15.08 11.42 -1.06
C GLN A 31 15.52 11.01 -2.48
N ALA A 32 14.72 10.18 -3.17
CA ALA A 32 14.96 9.75 -4.54
C ALA A 32 14.20 10.61 -5.58
N GLY A 33 13.57 11.72 -5.17
CA GLY A 33 12.78 12.58 -6.05
C GLY A 33 11.40 12.01 -6.41
N VAL A 34 10.93 10.96 -5.73
CA VAL A 34 9.61 10.37 -5.96
C VAL A 34 8.59 10.99 -5.00
N LYS A 35 7.55 11.63 -5.54
CA LYS A 35 6.46 12.21 -4.76
C LYS A 35 5.41 11.15 -4.46
N LEU A 36 5.30 10.75 -3.20
CA LEU A 36 4.23 9.87 -2.71
C LEU A 36 3.05 10.69 -2.19
N GLU A 37 1.86 10.52 -2.75
CA GLU A 37 0.61 11.03 -2.21
C GLU A 37 -0.11 9.93 -1.42
N ILE A 38 -0.35 10.17 -0.13
CA ILE A 38 -1.04 9.21 0.74
C ILE A 38 -2.55 9.46 0.64
N ILE A 39 -3.30 8.43 0.24
CA ILE A 39 -4.75 8.45 0.13
C ILE A 39 -5.32 7.63 1.31
N PRO A 40 -5.73 8.28 2.41
CA PRO A 40 -6.29 7.57 3.55
C PRO A 40 -7.71 7.07 3.22
N GLY A 41 -8.00 5.84 3.62
CA GLY A 41 -9.32 5.22 3.48
C GLY A 41 -9.60 4.17 4.55
N ASP A 42 -10.84 3.69 4.60
CA ASP A 42 -11.17 2.53 5.44
C ASP A 42 -10.69 1.21 4.81
N GLY A 43 -10.78 0.12 5.59
CA GLY A 43 -10.34 -1.20 5.12
C GLY A 43 -11.13 -1.73 3.92
N LYS A 44 -12.41 -1.39 3.77
CA LYS A 44 -13.28 -1.83 2.67
C LYS A 44 -12.94 -1.08 1.39
N GLN A 45 -12.77 0.23 1.46
CA GLN A 45 -12.41 1.10 0.33
C GLN A 45 -11.06 0.71 -0.26
N THR A 46 -10.03 0.63 0.59
CA THR A 46 -8.67 0.28 0.18
C THR A 46 -8.59 -1.13 -0.41
N LEU A 47 -9.25 -2.12 0.21
CA LEU A 47 -9.32 -3.49 -0.32
C LEU A 47 -10.11 -3.59 -1.64
N THR A 48 -11.17 -2.81 -1.79
CA THR A 48 -11.98 -2.78 -3.03
C THR A 48 -11.15 -2.27 -4.20
N LYS A 49 -10.42 -1.17 -4.02
CA LYS A 49 -9.49 -0.65 -5.03
C LYS A 49 -8.36 -1.62 -5.34
N TYR A 50 -7.78 -2.23 -4.30
CA TYR A 50 -6.75 -3.25 -4.46
C TYR A 50 -7.22 -4.40 -5.36
N ARG A 51 -8.38 -4.99 -5.05
CA ARG A 51 -8.98 -6.11 -5.82
C ARG A 51 -9.34 -5.72 -7.25
N ALA A 52 -9.75 -4.46 -7.45
CA ALA A 52 -10.02 -3.92 -8.78
C ALA A 52 -8.76 -3.56 -9.59
N ARG A 53 -7.56 -3.61 -8.97
CA ARG A 53 -6.29 -3.16 -9.55
C ARG A 53 -6.27 -1.66 -9.92
N ASN A 54 -7.05 -0.87 -9.19
CA ASN A 54 -7.17 0.59 -9.37
C ASN A 54 -6.38 1.33 -8.29
N HIS A 55 -5.06 1.11 -8.22
CA HIS A 55 -4.13 1.71 -7.28
C HIS A 55 -2.73 1.74 -7.91
N ASP A 56 -1.89 2.70 -7.54
CA ASP A 56 -0.45 2.61 -7.86
C ASP A 56 0.25 1.75 -6.81
N ILE A 57 0.04 2.07 -5.53
CA ILE A 57 0.60 1.36 -4.37
C ILE A 57 -0.51 1.07 -3.36
N TYR A 58 -0.55 -0.15 -2.83
CA TYR A 58 -1.43 -0.55 -1.73
C TYR A 58 -0.59 -1.21 -0.63
N ILE A 59 -0.86 -0.84 0.63
CA ILE A 59 -0.31 -1.53 1.80
C ILE A 59 -1.41 -2.33 2.50
N GLY A 60 -1.18 -3.64 2.59
CA GLY A 60 -2.08 -4.56 3.27
C GLY A 60 -1.30 -5.56 4.09
N GLN A 61 -1.85 -5.93 5.24
CA GLN A 61 -1.41 -7.10 5.97
C GLN A 61 -2.16 -8.31 5.43
N TRP A 62 -1.42 -9.36 5.12
CA TRP A 62 -1.96 -10.67 4.84
C TRP A 62 -1.85 -11.54 6.10
N GLY A 63 -2.82 -12.43 6.31
CA GLY A 63 -2.81 -13.42 7.38
C GLY A 63 -3.46 -14.71 6.89
N GLN A 64 -3.04 -15.85 7.46
CA GLN A 64 -3.63 -17.15 7.10
C GLN A 64 -5.08 -17.23 7.59
N ASP A 65 -5.97 -17.74 6.75
CA ASP A 65 -7.37 -17.97 7.13
C ASP A 65 -7.52 -19.09 8.18
N TYR A 66 -6.57 -20.03 8.20
CA TYR A 66 -6.46 -21.13 9.17
C TYR A 66 -5.00 -21.63 9.22
N PHE A 67 -4.59 -22.28 10.33
CA PHE A 67 -3.22 -22.78 10.56
C PHE A 67 -2.91 -24.03 9.74
N ASP A 68 -2.84 -23.87 8.42
CA ASP A 68 -2.48 -24.91 7.46
C ASP A 68 -1.61 -24.28 6.34
N PRO A 69 -0.47 -24.90 5.98
CA PRO A 69 0.35 -24.47 4.85
C PRO A 69 -0.41 -24.32 3.51
N ASN A 70 -1.52 -25.04 3.33
CA ASN A 70 -2.38 -24.97 2.15
C ASN A 70 -3.17 -23.64 2.03
N SER A 71 -3.26 -22.83 3.10
CA SER A 71 -3.92 -21.51 3.06
C SER A 71 -3.31 -20.54 2.03
N ASN A 72 -2.07 -20.80 1.58
CA ASN A 72 -1.35 -20.01 0.58
C ASN A 72 -1.40 -20.58 -0.85
N ALA A 73 -1.93 -21.79 -1.04
CA ALA A 73 -1.70 -22.58 -2.26
C ALA A 73 -2.94 -22.82 -3.13
N GLN A 74 -4.14 -22.42 -2.68
CA GLN A 74 -5.33 -22.52 -3.53
C GLN A 74 -5.30 -21.45 -4.63
N THR A 75 -5.23 -21.96 -5.87
CA THR A 75 -5.19 -21.20 -7.14
C THR A 75 -6.60 -20.92 -7.64
#